data_AF-A0AAU4KKG4-F1
#
_entry.id   AF-A0AAU4KKG4-F1
#
_cell.length_a   1.000
_cell.length_b   1.000
_cell.length_c   1.000
_cell.angle_alpha   90.00
_cell.angle_beta   90.00
_cell.angle_gamma   90.00
#
_symmetry.space_group_name_H-M   'P 1'
#
loop_
_entity.id
_entity.type
_entity.pdbx_description
1 polymer ?
#
loop_
_entity_poly.entity_id
_entity_poly.type
_entity_poly.pdbx_seq_one_letter_code
_entity_poly.pdbx_strand_id
1 'polypeptide(L)'
;MDGRARLLTLGCTTGWGDWIHGELWLLPSSLVRRRLGFTATVANGKGPTVVVPLPEADVAPGATEQILAEHRTNKVIPLAGIASAHLRRGITADRLTLRMQDGSQHKLLWLPTDPAYAVLAQELAPWLR
;
A
#
# COMPACT_ATOMS: atom_id res chain seq x y z
N MET A 1 18.06 -3.04 2.50
CA MET A 1 17.35 -3.53 1.31
C MET A 1 17.42 -2.41 0.31
N ASP A 2 18.13 -2.63 -0.80
CA ASP A 2 18.26 -1.68 -1.89
C ASP A 2 17.33 -2.14 -2.99
N GLY A 3 16.52 -1.23 -3.53
CA GLY A 3 15.58 -1.61 -4.58
C GLY A 3 14.71 -0.45 -5.04
N ARG A 4 14.21 -0.58 -6.26
CA ARG A 4 13.29 0.37 -6.87
C ARG A 4 11.88 0.13 -6.34
N ALA A 5 11.29 1.14 -5.74
CA ALA A 5 9.90 1.12 -5.29
C ALA A 5 8.99 1.79 -6.32
N ARG A 6 7.80 1.22 -6.53
CA ARG A 6 6.73 1.82 -7.35
C ARG A 6 5.63 2.38 -6.46
N LEU A 7 5.26 3.64 -6.66
CA LEU A 7 4.13 4.26 -5.97
C LEU A 7 2.82 3.81 -6.61
N LEU A 8 1.96 3.14 -5.85
CA LEU A 8 0.69 2.61 -6.33
C LEU A 8 -0.48 3.57 -6.11
N THR A 9 -0.45 4.34 -5.02
CA THR A 9 -1.49 5.29 -4.61
C THR A 9 -0.97 6.22 -3.49
N LEU A 10 -1.43 7.46 -3.44
CA LEU A 10 -1.28 8.38 -2.29
C LEU A 10 -2.55 8.44 -1.40
N GLY A 11 -3.55 7.61 -1.70
CA GLY A 11 -4.84 7.54 -1.02
C GLY A 11 -4.99 6.33 -0.09
N CYS A 12 -3.90 5.66 0.29
CA CYS A 12 -3.95 4.41 1.04
C CYS A 12 -4.27 4.61 2.53
N THR A 13 -5.38 4.05 3.00
CA THR A 13 -5.73 3.96 4.43
C THR A 13 -5.72 2.52 4.93
N THR A 14 -5.82 2.34 6.25
CA THR A 14 -5.86 1.01 6.89
C THR A 14 -7.25 0.59 7.39
N GLY A 15 -8.24 1.47 7.31
CA GLY A 15 -9.63 1.23 7.74
C GLY A 15 -10.41 2.53 8.02
N TRP A 16 -11.71 2.40 8.30
CA TRP A 16 -12.60 3.53 8.59
C TRP A 16 -12.23 4.35 9.85
N GLY A 17 -11.39 3.80 10.74
CA GLY A 17 -10.85 4.52 11.90
C GLY A 17 -9.55 5.27 11.63
N ASP A 18 -8.96 5.09 10.44
CA ASP A 18 -7.74 5.77 9.98
C ASP A 18 -8.10 6.60 8.75
N TRP A 19 -8.63 7.81 8.98
CA TRP A 19 -9.00 8.75 7.91
C TRP A 19 -7.81 9.40 7.22
N ILE A 20 -6.59 9.02 7.59
CA ILE A 20 -5.38 9.70 7.14
C ILE A 20 -4.78 8.90 6.01
N HIS A 21 -4.83 9.50 4.83
CA HIS A 21 -4.24 8.92 3.63
C HIS A 21 -2.74 8.69 3.83
N GLY A 22 -2.25 7.68 3.15
CA GLY A 22 -0.85 7.34 3.09
C GLY A 22 -0.49 6.92 1.68
N GLU A 23 0.80 6.85 1.44
CA GLU A 23 1.38 6.29 0.25
C GLU A 23 1.39 4.76 0.38
N LEU A 24 1.09 4.06 -0.71
CA LEU A 24 1.33 2.64 -0.85
C LEU A 24 2.41 2.44 -1.90
N TRP A 25 3.53 1.88 -1.47
CA TRP A 25 4.67 1.56 -2.30
C TRP A 25 4.80 0.05 -2.44
N LEU A 26 5.17 -0.39 -3.64
CA LEU A 26 5.54 -1.77 -3.93
C LEU A 26 7.04 -1.85 -4.18
N LEU A 27 7.72 -2.59 -3.31
CA LEU A 27 9.11 -2.98 -3.45
C LEU A 27 9.18 -4.43 -3.96
N PRO A 28 10.33 -4.91 -4.47
CA PRO A 28 10.47 -6.29 -4.94
C PRO A 28 10.13 -7.36 -3.89
N SER A 29 10.32 -7.06 -2.61
CA SER A 29 10.15 -8.01 -1.50
C SER A 29 9.05 -7.61 -0.50
N SER A 30 8.46 -6.43 -0.62
CA SER A 30 7.50 -5.92 0.38
C SER A 30 6.51 -4.91 -0.17
N LEU A 31 5.36 -4.82 0.50
CA LEU A 31 4.45 -3.69 0.41
C LEU A 31 4.71 -2.73 1.57
N VAL A 32 4.88 -1.45 1.26
CA VAL A 32 5.16 -0.42 2.26
C VAL A 32 4.05 0.60 2.25
N ARG A 33 3.38 0.77 3.40
CA ARG A 33 2.48 1.90 3.63
C ARG A 33 3.20 2.93 4.48
N ARG A 34 3.28 4.16 3.97
CA ARG A 34 3.76 5.33 4.72
C ARG A 34 2.64 6.34 4.88
N ARG A 35 2.31 6.71 6.11
CA ARG A 35 1.29 7.71 6.41
C ARG A 35 1.71 9.08 5.88
N LEU A 36 0.78 9.82 5.29
CA LEU A 36 0.96 11.23 4.95
C LEU A 36 0.41 12.14 6.06
N GLY A 37 0.75 13.43 5.99
CA GLY A 37 0.15 14.46 6.84
C GLY A 37 -1.33 14.72 6.53
N PHE A 38 -2.04 15.34 7.47
CA PHE A 38 -3.48 15.68 7.33
C PHE A 38 -3.79 16.56 6.10
N THR A 39 -2.88 17.47 5.72
CA THR A 39 -3.05 18.35 4.56
C THR A 39 -3.06 17.60 3.23
N ALA A 40 -2.24 16.56 3.10
CA ALA A 40 -2.24 15.68 1.92
C ALA A 40 -3.53 14.83 1.82
N THR A 41 -4.19 14.57 2.95
CA THR A 41 -5.43 13.78 2.99
C THR A 41 -6.58 14.46 2.22
N VAL A 42 -6.68 15.80 2.28
CA VAL A 42 -7.72 16.57 1.58
C VAL A 42 -7.47 16.66 0.07
N ALA A 43 -6.19 16.78 -0.35
CA ALA A 43 -5.81 16.87 -1.76
C ALA A 43 -6.10 15.57 -2.54
N ASN A 44 -5.94 14.42 -1.88
CA ASN A 44 -6.03 13.10 -2.51
C ASN A 44 -7.46 12.52 -2.62
N GLY A 45 -8.50 13.31 -2.32
CA GLY A 45 -9.90 12.82 -2.28
C GLY A 45 -10.73 13.02 -3.56
N LYS A 46 -10.18 13.63 -4.62
CA LYS A 46 -10.98 14.11 -5.78
C LYS A 46 -10.58 13.54 -7.15
N GLY A 47 -9.74 12.50 -7.21
CA GLY A 47 -9.32 11.88 -8.46
C GLY A 47 -8.18 10.88 -8.28
N PRO A 48 -7.63 10.34 -9.37
CA PRO A 48 -6.43 9.51 -9.32
C PRO A 48 -5.31 10.27 -8.60
N THR A 49 -4.71 9.62 -7.61
CA THR A 49 -3.64 10.20 -6.82
C THR A 49 -2.26 9.95 -7.42
N VAL A 50 -2.19 9.05 -8.42
CA VAL A 50 -0.98 8.66 -9.12
C VAL A 50 -1.27 8.57 -10.61
N VAL A 51 -0.32 9.05 -11.43
CA VAL A 51 -0.38 8.98 -12.90
C VAL A 51 0.36 7.74 -13.42
N VAL A 52 0.05 7.32 -14.65
CA VAL A 52 0.76 6.24 -15.36
C VAL A 52 1.70 6.89 -16.41
N PRO A 53 2.98 6.49 -16.51
CA PRO A 53 3.66 5.42 -15.79
C PRO A 53 3.83 5.70 -14.30
N LEU A 54 3.86 4.64 -13.49
CA LEU A 54 3.94 4.76 -12.03
C LEU A 54 5.24 5.48 -11.62
N PRO A 55 5.18 6.44 -10.69
CA PRO A 55 6.38 7.02 -10.09
C PRO A 55 7.22 5.95 -9.42
N GLU A 56 8.53 6.05 -9.60
CA GLU A 56 9.51 5.13 -9.06
C GLU A 56 10.56 5.88 -8.26
N ALA A 57 11.01 5.27 -7.16
CA ALA A 57 12.04 5.84 -6.30
C ALA A 57 13.00 4.75 -5.84
N ASP A 58 14.29 5.11 -5.71
CA ASP A 58 15.26 4.25 -5.08
C ASP A 58 15.08 4.26 -3.56
N VAL A 59 15.10 3.08 -2.95
CA VAL A 59 14.97 2.92 -1.50
C VAL A 59 16.37 2.78 -0.90
N ALA A 60 16.73 3.74 -0.05
CA ALA A 60 17.99 3.70 0.68
C ALA A 60 18.01 2.55 1.72
N PRO A 61 19.20 2.00 2.03
CA PRO A 61 19.34 1.06 3.14
C PRO A 61 18.76 1.63 4.44
N GLY A 62 17.95 0.83 5.16
CA GLY A 62 17.35 1.24 6.44
C GLY A 62 16.10 2.12 6.33
N ALA A 63 15.69 2.53 5.13
CA ALA A 63 14.54 3.42 4.95
C ALA A 63 13.23 2.78 5.42
N THR A 64 13.06 1.46 5.24
CA THR A 64 11.87 0.73 5.70
C THR A 64 11.73 0.71 7.22
N GLU A 65 12.85 0.52 7.92
CA GLU A 65 12.95 0.52 9.37
C GLU A 65 12.66 1.91 9.92
N GLN A 66 13.20 2.96 9.27
CA GLN A 66 12.88 4.34 9.59
C GLN A 66 11.38 4.63 9.41
N ILE A 67 10.78 4.23 8.30
CA ILE A 67 9.35 4.39 8.04
C ILE A 67 8.51 3.70 9.12
N LEU A 68 8.86 2.48 9.56
CA LEU A 68 8.16 1.81 10.65
C LEU A 68 8.25 2.60 11.96
N ALA A 69 9.42 3.16 12.26
CA ALA A 69 9.64 3.96 13.47
C ALA A 69 8.92 5.32 13.45
N GLU A 70 8.70 5.91 12.27
CA GLU A 70 8.03 7.22 12.12
C GLU A 70 6.61 7.23 12.70
N HIS A 71 5.84 6.14 12.51
CA HIS A 71 4.47 6.11 13.00
C HIS A 71 3.89 4.69 13.11
N ARG A 72 3.14 4.41 14.19
CA ARG A 72 2.52 3.11 14.47
C ARG A 72 1.54 2.57 13.40
N THR A 73 1.07 3.43 12.49
CA THR A 73 0.17 3.04 11.40
C THR A 73 0.92 2.77 10.10
N ASN A 74 2.21 3.10 10.01
CA ASN A 74 3.04 2.70 8.90
C ASN A 74 3.18 1.18 8.91
N LYS A 75 3.36 0.59 7.73
CA LYS A 75 3.45 -0.85 7.57
C LYS A 75 4.55 -1.17 6.58
N VAL A 76 5.32 -2.19 6.89
CA VAL A 76 6.21 -2.87 5.95
C VAL A 76 5.76 -4.34 6.00
N ILE A 77 5.22 -4.82 4.89
CA ILE A 77 4.59 -6.13 4.79
C ILE A 77 5.45 -6.99 3.85
N PRO A 78 6.24 -7.93 4.38
CA PRO A 78 7.07 -8.81 3.55
C PRO A 78 6.20 -9.73 2.69
N LEU A 79 6.46 -9.77 1.37
CA LEU A 79 5.70 -10.62 0.44
C LEU A 79 5.90 -12.11 0.76
N ALA A 80 7.12 -12.50 1.15
CA ALA A 80 7.45 -13.86 1.53
C ALA A 80 6.64 -14.38 2.74
N GLY A 81 6.12 -13.47 3.57
CA GLY A 81 5.31 -13.82 4.73
C GLY A 81 3.81 -13.96 4.44
N ILE A 82 3.35 -13.73 3.19
CA ILE A 82 1.94 -13.78 2.84
C ILE A 82 1.47 -15.24 2.79
N ALA A 83 0.39 -15.56 3.51
CA ALA A 83 -0.29 -16.84 3.45
C ALA A 83 -1.50 -16.81 2.48
N SER A 84 -2.21 -15.68 2.42
CA SER A 84 -3.29 -15.46 1.45
C SER A 84 -3.58 -13.97 1.26
N ALA A 85 -4.00 -13.59 0.05
CA ALA A 85 -4.42 -12.25 -0.30
C ALA A 85 -5.86 -12.25 -0.83
N HIS A 86 -6.66 -11.28 -0.40
CA HIS A 86 -7.98 -11.03 -0.96
C HIS A 86 -8.02 -9.60 -1.48
N LEU A 87 -8.12 -9.46 -2.79
CA LEU A 87 -8.20 -8.18 -3.48
C LEU A 87 -9.62 -7.98 -3.99
N ARG A 88 -10.23 -6.83 -3.69
CA ARG A 88 -11.63 -6.55 -4.02
C ARG A 88 -11.77 -5.16 -4.62
N ARG A 89 -12.52 -5.06 -5.72
CA ARG A 89 -12.99 -3.78 -6.25
C ARG A 89 -14.22 -3.29 -5.50
N GLY A 90 -14.28 -1.99 -5.22
CA GLY A 90 -15.45 -1.35 -4.63
C GLY A 90 -15.90 -0.13 -5.41
N ILE A 91 -17.10 0.36 -5.09
CA ILE A 91 -17.66 1.57 -5.70
C ILE A 91 -16.92 2.82 -5.18
N THR A 92 -16.64 2.86 -3.88
CA THR A 92 -16.02 4.00 -3.20
C THR A 92 -14.56 3.76 -2.82
N ALA A 93 -14.17 2.50 -2.66
CA ALA A 93 -12.79 2.12 -2.32
C ALA A 93 -12.51 0.68 -2.78
N ASP A 94 -11.34 0.50 -3.37
CA ASP A 94 -10.74 -0.81 -3.57
C ASP A 94 -10.04 -1.24 -2.27
N ARG A 95 -9.87 -2.55 -2.10
CA ARG A 95 -9.40 -3.13 -0.85
C ARG A 95 -8.46 -4.30 -1.08
N LEU A 96 -7.36 -4.31 -0.34
CA LEU A 96 -6.55 -5.50 -0.10
C LEU A 96 -6.70 -5.95 1.35
N THR A 97 -6.84 -7.26 1.55
CA THR A 97 -6.69 -7.89 2.86
C THR A 97 -5.69 -9.02 2.75
N LEU A 98 -4.64 -8.95 3.56
CA LEU A 98 -3.57 -9.94 3.63
C LEU A 98 -3.67 -10.69 4.95
N ARG A 99 -3.51 -12.00 4.88
CA ARG A 99 -3.24 -12.85 6.03
C ARG A 99 -1.82 -13.36 5.92
N MET A 100 -1.05 -13.19 6.98
CA MET A 100 0.35 -13.57 7.06
C MET A 100 0.50 -14.98 7.64
N GLN A 101 1.66 -15.60 7.42
CA GLN A 101 1.99 -16.94 7.95
C GLN A 101 2.07 -16.96 9.47
N ASP A 102 2.43 -15.84 10.11
CA ASP A 102 2.45 -15.67 11.56
C ASP A 102 1.04 -15.45 12.17
N GLY A 103 -0.01 -15.49 11.36
CA GLY A 103 -1.40 -15.29 11.77
C GLY A 103 -1.85 -13.83 11.78
N SER A 104 -0.94 -12.86 11.61
CA SER A 104 -1.30 -11.45 11.55
C SER A 104 -2.09 -11.10 10.29
N GLN A 105 -2.81 -9.98 10.34
CA GLN A 105 -3.64 -9.50 9.23
C GLN A 105 -3.38 -8.04 8.93
N HIS A 106 -3.44 -7.69 7.64
CA HIS A 106 -3.31 -6.33 7.18
C HIS A 106 -4.44 -5.99 6.22
N LYS A 107 -5.02 -4.81 6.40
CA LYS A 107 -6.04 -4.25 5.54
C LYS A 107 -5.55 -2.93 4.98
N LEU A 108 -5.70 -2.76 3.68
CA LEU A 108 -5.36 -1.55 2.94
C LEU A 108 -6.54 -1.17 2.04
N LEU A 109 -6.84 0.13 1.94
CA LEU A 109 -7.95 0.69 1.18
C LEU A 109 -7.45 1.88 0.37
N TRP A 110 -7.90 2.06 -0.86
CA TRP A 110 -7.56 3.21 -1.71
C TRP A 110 -8.68 3.52 -2.71
N LEU A 111 -8.56 4.62 -3.46
CA LEU A 111 -9.58 5.02 -4.43
C LEU A 111 -9.62 4.06 -5.63
N PRO A 112 -10.81 3.65 -6.12
CA PRO A 112 -10.92 2.70 -7.25
C PRO A 112 -10.30 3.18 -8.57
N THR A 113 -10.07 4.49 -8.68
CA THR A 113 -9.44 5.11 -9.85
C THR A 113 -7.92 5.01 -9.86
N ASP A 114 -7.30 4.61 -8.74
CA ASP A 114 -5.85 4.43 -8.66
C ASP A 114 -5.41 3.09 -9.29
N PRO A 115 -4.21 3.03 -9.86
CA PRO A 115 -3.71 1.85 -10.57
C PRO A 115 -3.41 0.66 -9.64
N ALA A 116 -3.43 0.87 -8.32
CA ALA A 116 -3.04 -0.11 -7.31
C ALA A 116 -3.75 -1.47 -7.47
N TYR A 117 -5.04 -1.51 -7.81
CA TYR A 117 -5.73 -2.80 -8.01
C TYR A 117 -5.09 -3.62 -9.12
N ALA A 118 -4.90 -3.03 -10.30
CA ALA A 118 -4.42 -3.76 -11.47
C ALA A 118 -3.01 -4.31 -11.23
N VAL A 119 -2.14 -3.49 -10.62
CA VAL A 119 -0.78 -3.89 -10.28
C VAL A 119 -0.77 -4.97 -9.20
N LEU A 120 -1.52 -4.80 -8.12
CA LEU A 120 -1.57 -5.79 -7.04
C LEU A 120 -2.20 -7.11 -7.48
N ALA A 121 -3.16 -7.09 -8.41
CA ALA A 121 -3.74 -8.31 -8.96
C ALA A 121 -2.70 -9.17 -9.70
N GLN A 122 -1.77 -8.53 -10.41
CA GLN A 122 -0.68 -9.20 -11.10
C GLN A 122 0.39 -9.70 -10.11
N GLU A 123 0.85 -8.82 -9.22
CA GLU A 123 1.98 -9.06 -8.33
C GLU A 123 1.65 -10.06 -7.22
N LEU A 124 0.39 -10.06 -6.75
CA LEU A 124 -0.06 -10.96 -5.69
C LEU A 124 -0.76 -12.21 -6.22
N ALA A 125 -0.81 -12.42 -7.54
CA ALA A 125 -1.48 -13.56 -8.18
C ALA A 125 -1.20 -14.92 -7.50
N PRO A 126 0.04 -15.24 -7.05
CA PRO A 126 0.32 -16.51 -6.36
C PRO A 126 -0.45 -16.73 -5.05
N TRP A 127 -0.93 -15.67 -4.40
CA TRP A 127 -1.59 -15.73 -3.10
C TRP A 127 -3.07 -15.37 -3.14
N LEU A 128 -3.60 -14.93 -4.28
CA LEU A 128 -5.00 -14.54 -4.41
C LEU A 128 -5.92 -15.75 -4.17
N ARG A 129 -7.01 -15.52 -3.43
CA ARG A 129 -8.07 -16.49 -3.18
C ARG A 129 -9.46 -15.88 -3.39
#